data_AF-A0A519RQN9-F1
#
_entry.id   AF-A0A519RQN9-F1
#
_cell.length_a   1.000
_cell.length_b   1.000
_cell.length_c   1.000
_cell.angle_alpha   90.00
_cell.angle_beta   90.00
_cell.angle_gamma   90.00
#
_symmetry.space_group_name_H-M   'P 1'
#
loop_
_entity.id
_entity.type
_entity.pdbx_description
1 polymer ?
#
loop_
_entity_poly.entity_id
_entity_poly.type
_entity_poly.pdbx_seq_one_letter_code
_entity_poly.pdbx_strand_id
1 'polypeptide(L)'
;VEDFVDEDTGEVVSIDRNEVILERETVLEDEHIDMVIEAGVKSIILSKEDGASQADYTIIYNTLQKDTSNSEKEAVENIYRALRNAEPPDEETARGIIDRLFFSDKRYDLGDVGRYRINRKLKMNTPDEVKVLTKADIIAIVKYLIKLINSKEEVDDIDHLSNRRVRTVGEQLYAQFGVGLARMARTIRERMNIRDNEVFTPTDLINARTLSSVINSFFGTNQLSQFMDQTNPLAEITHKRRLSALGPGGLSRERAGFEVRDVHYTHYGRLCTIETPEGPNIGLISSLCVHAKINNLGFIETPYKRVEDGKVVVDSDVIYLSAEDEDGKTIAQANAEYDDKGNFITPRVKARYEGDFPIIEP
;
A
#
# COMPACT_ATOMS: atom_id res chain seq x y z
N VAL A 1 20.53 -23.50 -31.10
CA VAL A 1 19.35 -24.39 -31.05
C VAL A 1 19.85 -25.82 -31.18
N GLU A 2 19.74 -26.61 -30.11
CA GLU A 2 19.88 -28.06 -30.19
C GLU A 2 18.51 -28.68 -29.94
N ASP A 3 18.10 -29.58 -30.83
CA ASP A 3 16.84 -30.30 -30.76
C ASP A 3 17.03 -31.48 -29.80
N PHE A 4 16.37 -31.43 -28.65
CA PHE A 4 16.36 -32.54 -27.70
C PHE A 4 15.11 -33.38 -27.92
N VAL A 5 15.27 -34.68 -28.12
CA VAL A 5 14.14 -35.62 -28.21
C VAL A 5 13.96 -36.22 -26.83
N ASP A 6 12.83 -35.96 -26.20
CA ASP A 6 12.45 -36.62 -24.95
C ASP A 6 12.23 -38.13 -25.22
N GLU A 7 12.99 -38.99 -24.54
CA GLU A 7 12.95 -40.45 -24.74
C GLU A 7 11.61 -41.07 -24.33
N ASP A 8 10.82 -40.42 -23.47
CA ASP A 8 9.53 -40.92 -22.98
C ASP A 8 8.33 -40.39 -23.79
N THR A 9 8.43 -39.17 -24.33
CA THR A 9 7.30 -38.52 -25.04
C THR A 9 7.51 -38.38 -26.55
N GLY A 10 8.75 -38.49 -27.03
CA GLY A 10 9.09 -38.32 -28.45
C GLY A 10 8.93 -36.88 -28.97
N GLU A 11 8.65 -35.91 -28.09
CA GLU A 11 8.55 -34.50 -28.45
C GLU A 11 9.96 -33.90 -28.62
N VAL A 12 10.13 -33.17 -29.73
CA VAL A 12 11.37 -32.45 -30.02
C VAL A 12 11.28 -31.07 -29.36
N VAL A 13 12.00 -30.90 -28.27
CA VAL A 13 12.10 -29.62 -27.56
C VAL A 13 13.39 -28.95 -27.99
N SER A 14 13.28 -27.88 -28.76
CA SER A 14 14.40 -27.02 -29.12
C SER A 14 14.80 -26.17 -27.92
N ILE A 15 15.98 -26.42 -27.34
CA ILE A 15 16.51 -25.61 -26.25
C ILE A 15 17.47 -24.56 -26.84
N ASP A 16 17.11 -23.30 -26.69
CA ASP A 16 18.02 -22.18 -26.93
C ASP A 16 19.02 -22.09 -25.78
N ARG A 17 20.19 -22.71 -25.97
CA ARG A 17 21.34 -22.45 -25.11
C ARG A 17 21.91 -21.08 -25.45
N ASN A 18 21.75 -20.14 -24.54
CA ASN A 18 22.52 -18.90 -24.58
C ASN A 18 23.97 -19.24 -24.20
N GLU A 19 24.87 -19.14 -25.17
CA GLU A 19 26.31 -19.22 -24.91
C GLU A 19 26.77 -17.86 -24.36
N VAL A 20 27.40 -17.88 -23.17
CA VAL A 20 27.96 -16.67 -22.56
C VAL A 20 29.29 -16.38 -23.24
N ILE A 21 29.30 -15.38 -24.13
CA ILE A 21 30.48 -14.97 -24.90
C ILE A 21 31.44 -14.15 -24.03
N LEU A 22 30.89 -13.28 -23.18
CA LEU A 22 31.60 -12.45 -22.22
C LEU A 22 30.82 -12.42 -20.91
N GLU A 23 31.53 -12.50 -19.78
CA GLU A 23 30.93 -12.29 -18.46
C GLU A 23 30.47 -10.84 -18.27
N ARG A 24 29.50 -10.64 -17.37
CA ARG A 24 29.01 -9.30 -17.03
C ARG A 24 30.12 -8.51 -16.34
N GLU A 25 30.23 -7.22 -16.66
CA GLU A 25 31.25 -6.28 -16.14
C GLU A 25 32.70 -6.54 -16.54
N THR A 26 32.95 -7.38 -17.54
CA THR A 26 34.28 -7.44 -18.16
C THR A 26 34.60 -6.07 -18.76
N VAL A 27 35.71 -5.47 -18.31
CA VAL A 27 36.25 -4.25 -18.92
C VAL A 27 36.59 -4.60 -20.37
N LEU A 28 36.00 -3.85 -21.31
CA LEU A 28 36.24 -4.10 -22.72
C LEU A 28 37.68 -3.73 -23.06
N GLU A 29 38.40 -4.71 -23.59
CA GLU A 29 39.75 -4.59 -24.13
C GLU A 29 39.66 -4.90 -25.64
N ASP A 30 40.71 -4.59 -26.40
CA ASP A 30 40.70 -4.73 -27.86
C ASP A 30 40.36 -6.18 -28.30
N GLU A 31 40.82 -7.19 -27.54
CA GLU A 31 40.53 -8.61 -27.80
C GLU A 31 39.03 -8.96 -27.66
N HIS A 32 38.31 -8.28 -26.77
CA HIS A 32 36.87 -8.49 -26.56
C HIS A 32 36.03 -7.93 -27.71
N ILE A 33 36.55 -6.93 -28.44
CA ILE A 33 35.83 -6.29 -29.55
C ILE A 33 35.69 -7.27 -30.72
N ASP A 34 36.76 -8.00 -31.05
CA ASP A 34 36.75 -8.99 -32.14
C ASP A 34 35.75 -10.12 -31.85
N MET A 35 35.68 -10.60 -30.60
CA MET A 35 34.69 -11.60 -30.17
C MET A 35 33.25 -11.11 -30.34
N VAL A 36 32.96 -9.84 -30.02
CA VAL A 36 31.62 -9.24 -30.18
C VAL A 36 31.25 -9.11 -31.66
N ILE A 37 32.21 -8.78 -32.51
CA ILE A 37 31.99 -8.67 -33.97
C ILE A 37 31.71 -10.05 -34.57
N GLU A 38 32.49 -11.08 -34.20
CA GLU A 38 32.27 -12.47 -34.64
C GLU A 38 30.93 -13.03 -34.18
N ALA A 39 30.47 -12.64 -32.98
CA ALA A 39 29.17 -13.01 -32.45
C ALA A 39 27.98 -12.42 -33.24
N GLY A 40 28.20 -11.45 -34.12
CA GLY A 40 27.16 -10.89 -34.99
C GLY A 40 26.06 -10.12 -34.25
N VAL A 41 26.33 -9.60 -33.05
CA VAL A 41 25.35 -8.92 -32.20
C VAL A 41 25.04 -7.52 -32.74
N LYS A 42 23.76 -7.16 -32.85
CA LYS A 42 23.34 -5.86 -33.44
C LYS A 42 23.55 -4.65 -32.52
N SER A 43 23.61 -4.87 -31.22
CA SER A 43 23.72 -3.80 -30.22
C SER A 43 24.34 -4.33 -28.94
N ILE A 44 25.22 -3.53 -28.34
CA ILE A 44 25.80 -3.78 -27.01
C ILE A 44 25.33 -2.71 -26.03
N ILE A 45 25.10 -3.10 -24.78
CA ILE A 45 24.74 -2.18 -23.71
C ILE A 45 26.03 -1.93 -22.92
N LEU A 46 26.49 -0.67 -22.92
CA LEU A 46 27.67 -0.24 -22.20
C LEU A 46 27.28 0.56 -20.96
N SER A 47 27.93 0.26 -19.85
CA SER A 47 27.87 1.08 -18.65
C SER A 47 29.00 2.11 -18.69
N LYS A 48 28.68 3.40 -18.55
CA LYS A 48 29.68 4.46 -18.50
C LYS A 48 29.91 4.88 -17.05
N GLU A 49 31.17 4.89 -16.62
CA GLU A 49 31.58 5.44 -15.33
C GLU A 49 31.56 6.98 -15.35
N ASP A 50 30.37 7.58 -15.33
CA ASP A 50 30.23 9.00 -15.02
C ASP A 50 30.08 9.15 -13.50
N GLY A 51 31.11 9.71 -12.84
CA GLY A 51 31.27 9.71 -11.38
C GLY A 51 30.14 10.34 -10.55
N ALA A 52 29.21 11.10 -11.15
CA ALA A 52 28.03 11.65 -10.47
C ALA A 52 26.83 10.67 -10.44
N SER A 53 26.72 9.79 -11.43
CA SER A 53 25.63 8.79 -11.54
C SER A 53 26.06 7.43 -10.98
N GLN A 54 27.35 7.18 -10.83
CA GLN A 54 27.89 5.91 -10.37
C GLN A 54 27.36 5.55 -8.97
N ALA A 55 27.39 6.50 -8.02
CA ALA A 55 26.86 6.29 -6.67
C ALA A 55 25.37 5.90 -6.65
N ASP A 56 24.57 6.37 -7.63
CA ASP A 56 23.16 6.02 -7.72
C ASP A 56 22.92 4.58 -8.15
N TYR A 57 23.80 4.03 -8.99
CA TYR A 57 23.60 2.72 -9.61
C TYR A 57 24.51 1.62 -9.04
N THR A 58 25.49 1.94 -8.19
CA THR A 58 26.39 0.95 -7.52
C THR A 58 25.64 -0.21 -6.89
N ILE A 59 24.48 0.05 -6.26
CA ILE A 59 23.67 -1.00 -5.63
C ILE A 59 23.16 -1.99 -6.67
N ILE A 60 22.69 -1.50 -7.82
CA ILE A 60 22.19 -2.36 -8.90
C ILE A 60 23.34 -3.20 -9.46
N TYR A 61 24.51 -2.60 -9.72
CA TYR A 61 25.68 -3.34 -10.22
C TYR A 61 26.11 -4.45 -9.25
N ASN A 62 26.24 -4.13 -7.97
CA ASN A 62 26.57 -5.11 -6.93
C ASN A 62 25.51 -6.22 -6.80
N THR A 63 24.24 -5.92 -7.02
CA THR A 63 23.16 -6.92 -7.04
C THR A 63 23.25 -7.80 -8.28
N LEU A 64 23.49 -7.23 -9.46
CA LEU A 64 23.64 -7.97 -10.72
C LEU A 64 24.88 -8.88 -10.72
N GLN A 65 25.96 -8.50 -10.02
CA GLN A 65 27.14 -9.35 -9.82
C GLN A 65 26.84 -10.59 -8.97
N LYS A 66 25.91 -10.49 -8.01
CA LYS A 66 25.49 -11.60 -7.15
C LYS A 66 24.34 -12.42 -7.74
N ASP A 67 23.69 -11.90 -8.78
CA ASP A 67 22.60 -12.58 -9.46
C ASP A 67 23.14 -13.72 -10.32
N THR A 68 22.72 -14.94 -9.99
CA THR A 68 23.13 -16.15 -10.70
C THR A 68 22.32 -16.39 -11.97
N SER A 69 21.25 -15.64 -12.21
CA SER A 69 20.35 -15.82 -13.35
C SER A 69 20.76 -15.00 -14.57
N ASN A 70 20.81 -15.65 -15.73
CA ASN A 70 21.18 -15.06 -17.01
C ASN A 70 20.01 -14.95 -17.98
N SER A 71 18.90 -15.64 -17.70
CA SER A 71 17.67 -15.59 -18.49
C SER A 71 16.43 -15.38 -17.63
N GLU A 72 15.34 -14.90 -18.25
CA GLU A 72 14.04 -14.78 -17.58
C GLU A 72 13.57 -16.13 -17.04
N LYS A 73 13.79 -17.21 -17.78
CA LYS A 73 13.43 -18.56 -17.37
C LYS A 73 14.13 -18.96 -16.07
N GLU A 74 15.46 -18.83 -16.02
CA GLU A 74 16.25 -19.11 -14.81
C GLU A 74 15.82 -18.25 -13.62
N ALA A 75 15.53 -16.97 -13.85
CA ALA A 75 15.06 -16.07 -12.80
C ALA A 75 13.71 -16.53 -12.22
N VAL A 76 12.76 -16.92 -13.07
CA VAL A 76 11.45 -17.44 -12.67
C VAL A 76 11.60 -18.76 -11.89
N GLU A 77 12.48 -19.65 -12.32
CA GLU A 77 12.77 -20.91 -11.61
C GLU A 77 13.39 -20.65 -10.23
N ASN A 78 14.35 -19.72 -10.13
CA ASN A 78 14.98 -19.35 -8.86
C ASN A 78 13.97 -18.74 -7.88
N ILE A 79 13.07 -17.88 -8.36
CA ILE A 79 11.97 -17.33 -7.56
C ILE A 79 11.04 -18.46 -7.08
N TYR A 80 10.70 -19.41 -7.94
CA TYR A 80 9.87 -20.56 -7.56
C TYR A 80 10.53 -21.40 -6.47
N ARG A 81 11.82 -21.71 -6.61
CA ARG A 81 12.61 -22.45 -5.61
C ARG A 81 12.64 -21.72 -4.28
N ALA A 82 12.84 -20.40 -4.28
CA ALA A 82 12.84 -19.60 -3.05
C ALA A 82 11.47 -19.58 -2.35
N LEU A 83 10.37 -19.63 -3.11
CA LEU A 83 9.01 -19.60 -2.55
C LEU A 83 8.51 -20.96 -2.05
N ARG A 84 8.88 -22.06 -2.73
CA ARG A 84 8.34 -23.40 -2.47
C ARG A 84 9.35 -24.43 -1.99
N ASN A 85 10.63 -24.09 -1.95
CA ASN A 85 11.74 -25.01 -1.64
C ASN A 85 11.68 -26.28 -2.51
N ALA A 86 11.25 -26.15 -3.77
CA ALA A 86 11.10 -27.25 -4.72
C ALA A 86 11.43 -26.76 -6.14
N GLU A 87 11.84 -27.67 -7.01
CA GLU A 87 12.01 -27.34 -8.43
C GLU A 87 10.64 -27.23 -9.12
N PRO A 88 10.48 -26.28 -10.05
CA PRO A 88 9.26 -26.17 -10.81
C PRO A 88 9.14 -27.35 -11.78
N PRO A 89 7.93 -27.90 -11.97
CA PRO A 89 7.71 -28.97 -12.93
C PRO A 89 7.89 -28.50 -14.38
N ASP A 90 7.55 -27.24 -14.66
CA ASP A 90 7.62 -26.61 -15.97
C ASP A 90 7.66 -25.07 -15.83
N GLU A 91 8.13 -24.37 -16.86
CA GLU A 91 8.24 -22.90 -16.87
C GLU A 91 6.88 -22.21 -16.73
N GLU A 92 5.83 -22.76 -17.34
CA GLU A 92 4.49 -22.16 -17.33
C GLU A 92 3.90 -22.18 -15.91
N THR A 93 4.07 -23.29 -15.18
CA THR A 93 3.69 -23.40 -13.78
C THR A 93 4.45 -22.40 -12.93
N ALA A 94 5.75 -22.22 -13.18
CA ALA A 94 6.57 -21.29 -12.42
C ALA A 94 6.13 -19.83 -12.64
N ARG A 95 5.98 -19.42 -13.90
CA ARG A 95 5.48 -18.09 -14.29
C ARG A 95 4.06 -17.85 -13.77
N GLY A 96 3.20 -18.87 -13.88
CA GLY A 96 1.82 -18.83 -13.42
C GLY A 96 1.66 -18.61 -11.90
N ILE A 97 2.66 -18.98 -11.09
CA ILE A 97 2.66 -18.63 -9.65
C ILE A 97 2.93 -17.15 -9.45
N ILE A 98 3.94 -16.60 -10.11
CA ILE A 98 4.31 -15.18 -10.00
C ILE A 98 3.14 -14.30 -10.46
N ASP A 99 2.51 -14.68 -11.58
CA ASP A 99 1.30 -14.01 -12.08
C ASP A 99 0.16 -14.02 -11.08
N ARG A 100 -0.08 -15.16 -10.42
CA ARG A 100 -1.12 -15.25 -9.38
C ARG A 100 -0.78 -14.49 -8.11
N LEU A 101 0.50 -14.22 -7.83
CA LEU A 101 0.91 -13.52 -6.60
C LEU A 101 0.68 -12.02 -6.68
N PHE A 102 1.01 -11.38 -7.81
CA PHE A 102 1.01 -9.92 -7.92
C PHE A 102 0.13 -9.35 -9.04
N PHE A 103 -0.10 -10.12 -10.09
CA PHE A 103 -0.72 -9.65 -11.34
C PHE A 103 -2.17 -10.15 -11.53
N SER A 104 -2.63 -11.09 -10.70
CA SER A 104 -3.99 -11.63 -10.76
C SER A 104 -4.96 -10.91 -9.82
N ASP A 105 -5.99 -10.30 -10.43
CA ASP A 105 -7.14 -9.67 -9.78
C ASP A 105 -7.93 -10.58 -8.81
N LYS A 106 -7.85 -11.91 -8.98
CA LYS A 106 -8.51 -12.90 -8.13
C LYS A 106 -7.77 -13.19 -6.83
N ARG A 107 -6.50 -12.82 -6.72
CA ARG A 107 -5.61 -13.19 -5.60
C ARG A 107 -4.95 -11.99 -4.96
N TYR A 108 -4.76 -10.92 -5.71
CA TYR A 108 -4.11 -9.71 -5.27
C TYR A 108 -4.97 -8.50 -5.59
N ASP A 109 -5.20 -7.66 -4.58
CA ASP A 109 -5.99 -6.45 -4.68
C ASP A 109 -5.40 -5.40 -3.72
N LEU A 110 -4.86 -4.32 -4.28
CA LEU A 110 -4.38 -3.16 -3.53
C LEU A 110 -5.53 -2.39 -2.85
N GLY A 111 -6.76 -2.59 -3.32
CA GLY A 111 -7.90 -1.74 -3.06
C GLY A 111 -7.72 -0.35 -3.65
N ASP A 112 -8.77 0.47 -3.56
CA ASP A 112 -8.75 1.85 -4.06
C ASP A 112 -7.68 2.69 -3.33
N VAL A 113 -7.52 2.45 -2.02
CA VAL A 113 -6.55 3.17 -1.19
C VAL A 113 -5.11 2.79 -1.54
N GLY A 114 -4.81 1.51 -1.79
CA GLY A 114 -3.44 1.09 -2.08
C GLY A 114 -2.94 1.65 -3.40
N ARG A 115 -3.78 1.61 -4.45
CA ARG A 115 -3.45 2.21 -5.75
C ARG A 115 -3.27 3.72 -5.63
N TYR A 116 -4.19 4.41 -4.95
CA TYR A 116 -4.08 5.84 -4.66
C TYR A 116 -2.74 6.21 -3.98
N ARG A 117 -2.35 5.46 -2.94
CA ARG A 117 -1.09 5.71 -2.21
C ARG A 117 0.14 5.49 -3.06
N ILE A 118 0.19 4.40 -3.84
CA ILE A 118 1.31 4.12 -4.76
C ILE A 118 1.45 5.25 -5.79
N ASN A 119 0.35 5.65 -6.40
CA ASN A 119 0.33 6.71 -7.39
C ASN A 119 0.82 8.04 -6.81
N ARG A 120 0.32 8.43 -5.64
CA ARG A 120 0.70 9.67 -4.97
C ARG A 120 2.17 9.65 -4.53
N LYS A 121 2.63 8.56 -3.91
CA LYS A 121 4.00 8.42 -3.39
C LYS A 121 5.05 8.36 -4.51
N LEU A 122 4.79 7.57 -5.55
CA LEU A 122 5.73 7.35 -6.66
C LEU A 122 5.52 8.34 -7.83
N LYS A 123 4.57 9.27 -7.68
CA LYS A 123 4.19 10.26 -8.71
C LYS A 123 3.82 9.58 -10.04
N MET A 124 3.02 8.52 -9.95
CA MET A 124 2.53 7.74 -11.10
C MET A 124 1.08 8.12 -11.42
N ASN A 125 0.72 8.04 -12.71
CA ASN A 125 -0.63 8.35 -13.22
C ASN A 125 -1.37 7.09 -13.68
N THR A 126 -1.14 5.96 -13.02
CA THR A 126 -1.84 4.70 -13.32
C THR A 126 -3.33 4.84 -12.96
N PRO A 127 -4.28 4.38 -13.78
CA PRO A 127 -5.71 4.50 -13.46
C PRO A 127 -6.08 3.82 -12.14
N ASP A 128 -6.99 4.43 -11.37
CA ASP A 128 -7.44 3.92 -10.08
C ASP A 128 -8.16 2.56 -10.18
N GLU A 129 -8.68 2.22 -11.36
CA GLU A 129 -9.31 0.93 -11.66
C GLU A 129 -8.32 -0.24 -11.63
N VAL A 130 -7.01 0.03 -11.84
CA VAL A 130 -5.97 -1.00 -11.87
C VAL A 130 -5.54 -1.31 -10.44
N LYS A 131 -6.14 -2.34 -9.84
CA LYS A 131 -5.89 -2.71 -8.43
C LYS A 131 -4.80 -3.76 -8.22
N VAL A 132 -4.25 -4.33 -9.29
CA VAL A 132 -3.09 -5.24 -9.23
C VAL A 132 -1.78 -4.47 -9.38
N LEU A 133 -0.66 -5.02 -8.92
CA LEU A 133 0.65 -4.40 -9.19
C LEU A 133 0.99 -4.50 -10.68
N THR A 134 1.71 -3.51 -11.20
CA THR A 134 2.24 -3.53 -12.56
C THR A 134 3.76 -3.61 -12.55
N LYS A 135 4.37 -4.05 -13.65
CA LYS A 135 5.84 -4.04 -13.79
C LYS A 135 6.41 -2.62 -13.61
N ALA A 136 5.69 -1.60 -14.07
CA ALA A 136 6.07 -0.20 -13.89
C ALA A 136 6.08 0.21 -12.41
N ASP A 137 5.10 -0.24 -11.62
CA ASP A 137 5.07 0.02 -10.17
C ASP A 137 6.30 -0.58 -9.48
N ILE A 138 6.64 -1.84 -9.78
CA ILE A 138 7.80 -2.52 -9.19
C ILE A 138 9.09 -1.77 -9.52
N ILE A 139 9.28 -1.37 -10.78
CA ILE A 139 10.45 -0.60 -11.19
C ILE A 139 10.51 0.75 -10.47
N ALA A 140 9.37 1.43 -10.32
CA ALA A 140 9.29 2.71 -9.61
C ALA A 140 9.61 2.56 -8.11
N ILE A 141 9.13 1.48 -7.47
CA ILE A 141 9.44 1.14 -6.07
C ILE A 141 10.94 0.93 -5.90
N VAL A 142 11.58 0.14 -6.77
CA VAL A 142 13.03 -0.11 -6.71
C VAL A 142 13.82 1.19 -6.90
N LYS A 143 13.42 2.03 -7.86
CA LYS A 143 14.03 3.36 -8.06
C LYS A 143 13.87 4.26 -6.83
N TYR A 144 12.71 4.26 -6.19
CA TYR A 144 12.46 5.04 -4.99
C TYR A 144 13.33 4.55 -3.82
N LEU A 145 13.47 3.23 -3.65
CA LEU A 145 14.32 2.65 -2.62
C LEU A 145 15.81 3.03 -2.79
N ILE A 146 16.30 3.06 -4.04
CA ILE A 146 17.67 3.51 -4.33
C ILE A 146 17.86 4.98 -3.93
N LYS A 147 16.91 5.85 -4.29
CA LYS A 147 16.95 7.27 -3.89
C LYS A 147 16.97 7.45 -2.37
N LEU A 148 16.20 6.63 -1.66
CA LEU A 148 16.14 6.62 -0.20
C LEU A 148 17.51 6.28 0.41
N ILE A 149 18.16 5.23 -0.09
CA ILE A 149 19.51 4.83 0.37
C ILE A 149 20.52 5.96 0.10
N ASN A 150 20.39 6.67 -1.02
CA ASN A 150 21.24 7.81 -1.36
C ASN A 150 20.83 9.11 -0.66
N SER A 151 19.92 9.05 0.32
CA SER A 151 19.44 10.19 1.10
C SER A 151 18.85 11.33 0.26
N LYS A 152 18.31 11.00 -0.92
CA LYS A 152 17.61 11.96 -1.81
C LYS A 152 16.12 12.08 -1.49
N GLU A 153 15.60 11.19 -0.66
CA GLU A 153 14.20 11.13 -0.22
C GLU A 153 14.20 10.80 1.28
N GLU A 154 13.11 11.15 1.97
CA GLU A 154 12.96 10.90 3.40
C GLU A 154 12.26 9.56 3.67
N VAL A 155 12.55 8.98 4.84
CA VAL A 155 11.92 7.76 5.33
C VAL A 155 10.50 8.08 5.80
N ASP A 156 9.54 7.22 5.44
CA ASP A 156 8.15 7.40 5.85
C ASP A 156 7.98 7.22 7.36
N ASP A 157 7.27 8.15 7.98
CA ASP A 157 6.82 8.04 9.36
C ASP A 157 5.55 7.17 9.44
N ILE A 158 5.65 6.01 10.09
CA ILE A 158 4.56 5.05 10.25
C ILE A 158 3.41 5.57 11.13
N ASP A 159 3.69 6.53 12.01
CA ASP A 159 2.72 7.09 12.96
C ASP A 159 1.95 8.28 12.39
N HIS A 160 2.45 8.84 11.28
CA HIS A 160 1.77 9.87 10.51
C HIS A 160 0.36 9.41 10.07
N LEU A 161 -0.67 10.22 10.31
CA LEU A 161 -2.05 9.86 9.97
C LEU A 161 -2.33 9.72 8.47
N SER A 162 -1.40 10.11 7.59
CA SER A 162 -1.48 9.78 6.15
C SER A 162 -1.18 8.31 5.86
N ASN A 163 -0.47 7.63 6.76
CA ASN A 163 -0.11 6.23 6.67
C ASN A 163 -1.06 5.32 7.47
N ARG A 164 -2.00 5.91 8.20
CA ARG A 164 -3.02 5.20 9.00
C ARG A 164 -4.41 5.55 8.49
N ARG A 165 -5.23 4.53 8.20
CA ARG A 165 -6.62 4.73 7.77
C ARG A 165 -7.61 4.10 8.74
N VAL A 166 -8.77 4.72 8.86
CA VAL A 166 -9.91 4.18 9.61
C VAL A 166 -10.70 3.23 8.71
N ARG A 167 -10.89 2.00 9.17
CA ARG A 167 -11.78 1.03 8.52
C ARG A 167 -13.17 1.11 9.12
N THR A 168 -14.15 1.47 8.30
CA THR A 168 -15.54 1.55 8.74
C THR A 168 -16.15 0.15 8.93
N VAL A 169 -17.26 0.07 9.66
CA VAL A 169 -18.01 -1.19 9.84
C VAL A 169 -18.43 -1.77 8.48
N GLY A 170 -18.85 -0.91 7.54
CA GLY A 170 -19.27 -1.32 6.20
C GLY A 170 -18.14 -1.99 5.42
N GLU A 171 -16.94 -1.39 5.44
CA GLU A 171 -15.76 -1.95 4.76
C GLU A 171 -15.33 -3.30 5.36
N GLN A 172 -15.30 -3.41 6.68
CA GLN A 172 -14.95 -4.66 7.36
C GLN A 172 -15.97 -5.77 7.07
N LEU A 173 -17.27 -5.43 7.09
CA LEU A 173 -18.33 -6.37 6.74
C LEU A 173 -18.25 -6.77 5.27
N TYR A 174 -17.99 -5.83 4.36
CA TYR A 174 -17.80 -6.09 2.92
C TYR A 174 -16.70 -7.13 2.68
N ALA A 175 -15.54 -6.97 3.33
CA ALA A 175 -14.44 -7.92 3.20
C ALA A 175 -14.83 -9.34 3.65
N GLN A 176 -15.51 -9.47 4.80
CA GLN A 176 -15.97 -10.77 5.29
C GLN A 176 -17.06 -11.38 4.38
N PHE A 177 -17.97 -10.54 3.89
CA PHE A 177 -19.01 -10.95 2.96
C PHE A 177 -18.42 -11.45 1.64
N GLY A 178 -17.37 -10.80 1.14
CA GLY A 178 -16.61 -11.25 -0.03
C GLY A 178 -16.03 -12.65 0.13
N VAL A 179 -15.45 -12.97 1.29
CA VAL A 179 -14.98 -14.33 1.61
C VAL A 179 -16.15 -15.33 1.61
N GLY A 180 -17.29 -14.95 2.17
CA GLY A 180 -18.53 -15.76 2.17
C GLY A 180 -19.02 -16.07 0.75
N LEU A 181 -19.08 -15.05 -0.11
CA LEU A 181 -19.48 -15.19 -1.51
C LEU A 181 -18.49 -16.04 -2.31
N ALA A 182 -17.18 -15.85 -2.10
CA ALA A 182 -16.16 -16.66 -2.76
C ALA A 182 -16.28 -18.15 -2.41
N ARG A 183 -16.60 -18.45 -1.14
CA ARG A 183 -16.89 -19.82 -0.69
C ARG A 183 -18.16 -20.37 -1.34
N MET A 184 -19.23 -19.60 -1.35
CA MET A 184 -20.49 -19.99 -2.01
C MET A 184 -20.28 -20.26 -3.50
N ALA A 185 -19.58 -19.37 -4.21
CA ALA A 185 -19.27 -19.53 -5.62
C ALA A 185 -18.48 -20.82 -5.93
N ARG A 186 -17.59 -21.23 -5.02
CA ARG A 186 -16.87 -22.51 -5.13
C ARG A 186 -17.83 -23.69 -5.01
N THR A 187 -18.66 -23.72 -3.98
CA THR A 187 -19.66 -24.79 -3.76
C THR A 187 -20.66 -24.88 -4.91
N ILE A 188 -21.07 -23.75 -5.49
CA ILE A 188 -21.94 -23.71 -6.67
C ILE A 188 -21.23 -24.36 -7.87
N ARG A 189 -19.98 -23.98 -8.16
CA ARG A 189 -19.20 -24.58 -9.25
C ARG A 189 -19.01 -26.09 -9.08
N GLU A 190 -18.70 -26.53 -7.87
CA GLU A 190 -18.59 -27.96 -7.54
C GLU A 190 -19.91 -28.70 -7.80
N ARG A 191 -21.05 -28.15 -7.38
CA ARG A 191 -22.37 -28.76 -7.62
C ARG A 191 -22.73 -28.82 -9.10
N MET A 192 -22.45 -27.75 -9.85
CA MET A 192 -22.71 -27.70 -11.28
C MET A 192 -21.89 -28.75 -12.04
N ASN A 193 -20.62 -28.94 -11.68
CA ASN A 193 -19.75 -29.93 -12.33
C ASN A 193 -20.13 -31.40 -12.06
N ILE A 194 -20.87 -31.69 -10.98
CA ILE A 194 -21.17 -33.08 -10.59
C ILE A 194 -22.40 -33.64 -11.34
N ARG A 195 -23.32 -32.77 -11.82
CA ARG A 195 -24.60 -33.23 -12.38
C ARG A 195 -24.92 -32.51 -13.70
N ASP A 196 -24.36 -33.03 -14.80
CA ASP A 196 -24.58 -32.46 -16.14
C ASP A 196 -26.00 -32.62 -16.70
N ASN A 197 -26.83 -33.52 -16.13
CA ASN A 197 -28.15 -33.88 -16.68
C ASN A 197 -29.35 -33.40 -15.85
N GLU A 198 -29.15 -32.62 -14.78
CA GLU A 198 -30.24 -32.01 -14.01
C GLU A 198 -30.42 -30.53 -14.38
N VAL A 199 -31.67 -30.10 -14.63
CA VAL A 199 -31.98 -28.67 -14.80
C VAL A 199 -31.94 -28.01 -13.43
N PHE A 200 -30.85 -27.30 -13.14
CA PHE A 200 -30.72 -26.52 -11.91
C PHE A 200 -31.54 -25.24 -11.96
N THR A 201 -32.26 -24.94 -10.88
CA THR A 201 -32.76 -23.58 -10.63
C THR A 201 -31.78 -22.82 -9.74
N PRO A 202 -31.65 -21.48 -9.85
CA PRO A 202 -30.74 -20.70 -8.99
C PRO A 202 -31.01 -20.89 -7.49
N THR A 203 -32.26 -21.16 -7.11
CA THR A 203 -32.67 -21.44 -5.73
C THR A 203 -32.05 -22.72 -5.16
N ASP A 204 -31.74 -23.72 -6.01
CA ASP A 204 -31.15 -24.99 -5.57
C ASP A 204 -29.65 -24.86 -5.26
N LEU A 205 -29.00 -23.88 -5.88
CA LEU A 205 -27.57 -23.64 -5.80
C LEU A 205 -27.20 -22.68 -4.65
N ILE A 206 -28.09 -21.75 -4.31
CA ILE A 206 -27.82 -20.70 -3.32
C ILE A 206 -28.21 -21.16 -1.91
N ASN A 207 -27.24 -21.19 -0.99
CA ASN A 207 -27.48 -21.49 0.41
C ASN A 207 -27.32 -20.26 1.30
N ALA A 208 -28.43 -19.62 1.68
CA ALA A 208 -28.44 -18.43 2.53
C ALA A 208 -27.75 -18.61 3.90
N ARG A 209 -27.78 -19.82 4.47
CA ARG A 209 -27.16 -20.11 5.78
C ARG A 209 -25.66 -19.83 5.79
N THR A 210 -24.99 -20.00 4.65
CA THR A 210 -23.55 -19.73 4.53
C THR A 210 -23.24 -18.24 4.74
N LEU A 211 -24.05 -17.35 4.18
CA LEU A 211 -23.89 -15.89 4.35
C LEU A 211 -24.33 -15.44 5.74
N SER A 212 -25.47 -15.94 6.25
CA SER A 212 -25.93 -15.60 7.61
C SER A 212 -24.90 -16.00 8.67
N SER A 213 -24.21 -17.14 8.49
CA SER A 213 -23.15 -17.56 9.40
C SER A 213 -21.96 -16.59 9.42
N VAL A 214 -21.60 -16.00 8.28
CA VAL A 214 -20.51 -15.02 8.19
C VAL A 214 -20.89 -13.74 8.93
N ILE A 215 -22.12 -13.25 8.73
CA ILE A 215 -22.63 -12.05 9.41
C ILE A 215 -22.68 -12.28 10.93
N ASN A 216 -23.25 -13.41 11.37
CA ASN A 216 -23.34 -13.73 12.79
C ASN A 216 -21.96 -13.90 13.43
N SER A 217 -21.02 -14.51 12.72
CA SER A 217 -19.63 -14.61 13.19
C SER A 217 -18.98 -13.23 13.33
N PHE A 218 -19.18 -12.34 12.35
CA PHE A 218 -18.64 -10.98 12.39
C PHE A 218 -19.15 -10.19 13.59
N PHE A 219 -20.47 -10.12 13.81
CA PHE A 219 -21.02 -9.37 14.94
C PHE A 219 -20.87 -10.08 16.28
N GLY A 220 -20.77 -11.41 16.30
CA GLY A 220 -20.69 -12.20 17.54
C GLY A 220 -19.27 -12.39 18.09
N THR A 221 -18.24 -12.44 17.24
CA THR A 221 -16.87 -12.79 17.65
C THR A 221 -15.83 -11.68 17.44
N ASN A 222 -16.14 -10.66 16.62
CA ASN A 222 -15.18 -9.59 16.36
C ASN A 222 -14.97 -8.74 17.62
N GLN A 223 -13.71 -8.51 17.98
CA GLN A 223 -13.31 -7.69 19.14
C GLN A 223 -13.82 -6.24 19.05
N LEU A 224 -14.10 -5.74 17.84
CA LEU A 224 -14.65 -4.41 17.61
C LEU A 224 -16.18 -4.35 17.76
N SER A 225 -16.86 -5.51 17.78
CA SER A 225 -18.29 -5.62 18.05
C SER A 225 -18.49 -5.77 19.56
N GLN A 226 -18.66 -4.64 20.25
CA GLN A 226 -18.73 -4.58 21.71
C GLN A 226 -20.14 -4.19 22.18
N PHE A 227 -20.47 -4.55 23.41
CA PHE A 227 -21.66 -4.02 24.06
C PHE A 227 -21.55 -2.51 24.19
N MET A 228 -22.62 -1.80 23.81
CA MET A 228 -22.65 -0.35 23.85
C MET A 228 -22.61 0.13 25.30
N ASP A 229 -21.70 1.05 25.61
CA ASP A 229 -21.73 1.79 26.86
C ASP A 229 -22.97 2.69 26.91
N GLN A 230 -23.88 2.36 27.82
CA GLN A 230 -25.19 3.01 27.97
C GLN A 230 -25.30 3.71 29.32
N THR A 231 -24.18 4.00 29.98
CA THR A 231 -24.19 4.66 31.29
C THR A 231 -24.87 6.04 31.23
N ASN A 232 -24.61 6.79 30.17
CA ASN A 232 -25.26 8.07 29.88
C ASN A 232 -25.14 8.42 28.37
N PRO A 233 -25.86 9.44 27.86
CA PRO A 233 -25.81 9.79 26.44
C PRO A 233 -24.41 10.18 25.91
N LEU A 234 -23.58 10.78 26.77
CA LEU A 234 -22.21 11.14 26.38
C LEU A 234 -21.36 9.88 26.15
N ALA A 235 -21.44 8.91 27.05
CA ALA A 235 -20.75 7.63 26.94
C ALA A 235 -21.15 6.90 25.65
N GLU A 236 -22.44 6.92 25.30
CA GLU A 236 -22.94 6.33 24.05
C GLU A 236 -22.32 7.01 22.81
N ILE A 237 -22.33 8.35 22.77
CA ILE A 237 -21.79 9.13 21.65
C ILE A 237 -20.28 8.93 21.53
N THR A 238 -19.55 9.03 22.65
CA THR A 238 -18.10 8.78 22.70
C THR A 238 -17.78 7.37 22.23
N HIS A 239 -18.52 6.36 22.67
CA HIS A 239 -18.27 4.98 22.26
C HIS A 239 -18.45 4.77 20.76
N LYS A 240 -19.45 5.40 20.14
CA LYS A 240 -19.66 5.34 18.68
C LYS A 240 -18.61 6.10 17.88
N ARG A 241 -17.95 7.09 18.47
CA ARG A 241 -16.87 7.90 17.86
C ARG A 241 -15.46 7.41 18.20
N ARG A 242 -15.36 6.26 18.85
CA ARG A 242 -14.10 5.65 19.27
C ARG A 242 -13.41 4.96 18.09
N LEU A 243 -12.10 5.13 18.04
CA LEU A 243 -11.19 4.48 17.12
C LEU A 243 -10.27 3.54 17.89
N SER A 244 -9.95 2.40 17.29
CA SER A 244 -9.11 1.36 17.89
C SER A 244 -8.01 0.97 16.90
N ALA A 245 -6.76 1.04 17.35
CA ALA A 245 -5.62 0.46 16.66
C ALA A 245 -5.55 -1.07 16.85
N LEU A 246 -6.32 -1.62 17.79
CA LEU A 246 -6.46 -3.05 18.03
C LEU A 246 -7.52 -3.68 17.12
N GLY A 247 -7.40 -4.98 16.87
CA GLY A 247 -8.38 -5.78 16.12
C GLY A 247 -7.78 -6.47 14.90
N PRO A 248 -8.63 -7.10 14.06
CA PRO A 248 -8.15 -7.84 12.89
C PRO A 248 -7.47 -6.90 11.87
N GLY A 249 -6.18 -7.14 11.63
CA GLY A 249 -5.34 -6.31 10.75
C GLY A 249 -4.75 -5.07 11.42
N GLY A 250 -4.95 -4.90 12.73
CA GLY A 250 -4.32 -3.86 13.55
C GLY A 250 -3.14 -4.39 14.38
N LEU A 251 -2.77 -3.61 15.40
CA LEU A 251 -1.71 -3.96 16.34
C LEU A 251 -2.23 -4.89 17.45
N SER A 252 -1.35 -5.74 17.99
CA SER A 252 -1.61 -6.42 19.26
C SER A 252 -1.02 -5.60 20.41
N ARG A 253 -1.59 -5.75 21.61
CA ARG A 253 -1.13 -5.02 22.81
C ARG A 253 0.36 -5.24 23.12
N GLU A 254 0.85 -6.45 22.89
CA GLU A 254 2.24 -6.85 23.15
C GLU A 254 3.22 -6.33 22.09
N ARG A 255 2.75 -6.14 20.85
CA ARG A 255 3.58 -5.61 19.75
C ARG A 255 3.55 -4.08 19.67
N ALA A 256 2.59 -3.45 20.34
CA ALA A 256 2.48 -2.01 20.38
C ALA A 256 3.53 -1.41 21.32
N GLY A 257 4.62 -0.93 20.72
CA GLY A 257 5.70 -0.21 21.40
C GLY A 257 5.26 1.16 21.94
N PHE A 258 6.24 1.95 22.38
CA PHE A 258 5.99 3.28 22.91
C PHE A 258 5.61 4.29 21.81
N GLU A 259 6.30 4.26 20.68
CA GLU A 259 6.14 5.20 19.55
C GLU A 259 4.68 5.27 19.06
N VAL A 260 4.07 4.11 18.79
CA VAL A 260 2.69 4.04 18.30
C VAL A 260 1.62 4.54 19.27
N ARG A 261 1.97 4.72 20.55
CA ARG A 261 1.08 5.20 21.62
C ARG A 261 1.23 6.69 21.89
N ASP A 262 2.32 7.29 21.40
CA ASP A 262 2.61 8.69 21.63
C ASP A 262 1.70 9.61 20.79
N VAL A 263 1.64 10.88 21.19
CA VAL A 263 0.86 11.89 20.48
C VAL A 263 1.68 12.43 19.32
N HIS A 264 1.20 12.13 18.11
CA HIS A 264 1.78 12.67 16.88
C HIS A 264 1.17 14.04 16.52
N TYR A 265 1.93 14.93 15.89
CA TYR A 265 1.46 16.29 15.53
C TYR A 265 0.25 16.26 14.58
N THR A 266 0.16 15.25 13.72
CA THR A 266 -0.98 15.05 12.81
C THR A 266 -2.29 14.76 13.53
N HIS A 267 -2.26 14.35 14.81
CA HIS A 267 -3.48 14.14 15.60
C HIS A 267 -4.28 15.43 15.79
N TYR A 268 -3.65 16.60 15.64
CA TYR A 268 -4.28 17.90 15.82
C TYR A 268 -5.57 18.03 15.00
N GLY A 269 -6.68 18.27 15.68
CA GLY A 269 -8.01 18.42 15.07
C GLY A 269 -8.61 17.12 14.49
N ARG A 270 -7.92 15.98 14.59
CA ARG A 270 -8.33 14.68 14.03
C ARG A 270 -8.64 13.66 15.14
N LEU A 271 -7.66 13.41 16.01
CA LEU A 271 -7.76 12.51 17.15
C LEU A 271 -7.62 13.30 18.46
N CYS A 272 -8.49 13.01 19.41
CA CYS A 272 -8.42 13.61 20.73
C CYS A 272 -7.17 13.11 21.47
N THR A 273 -6.25 14.02 21.81
CA THR A 273 -4.98 13.69 22.45
C THR A 273 -5.10 13.47 23.96
N ILE A 274 -6.24 13.84 24.55
CA ILE A 274 -6.50 13.71 25.99
C ILE A 274 -7.47 12.58 26.33
N GLU A 275 -8.34 12.18 25.38
CA GLU A 275 -9.37 11.17 25.62
C GLU A 275 -8.89 9.81 25.14
N THR A 276 -8.22 9.10 26.04
CA THR A 276 -7.79 7.71 25.89
C THR A 276 -8.02 6.97 27.21
N PRO A 277 -8.35 5.67 27.19
CA PRO A 277 -8.34 4.87 28.41
C PRO A 277 -6.94 4.87 29.04
N GLU A 278 -6.90 4.95 30.37
CA GLU A 278 -5.67 4.72 31.13
C GLU A 278 -5.28 3.23 31.13
N GLY A 279 -4.03 2.94 31.46
CA GLY A 279 -3.52 1.58 31.59
C GLY A 279 -3.09 0.94 30.26
N PRO A 280 -3.29 -0.38 30.07
CA PRO A 280 -2.69 -1.12 28.94
C PRO A 280 -3.10 -0.65 27.54
N ASN A 281 -4.25 0.03 27.42
CA ASN A 281 -4.80 0.50 26.15
C ASN A 281 -4.48 1.97 25.84
N ILE A 282 -3.67 2.64 26.67
CA ILE A 282 -3.27 4.03 26.44
C ILE A 282 -2.64 4.20 25.06
N GLY A 283 -3.13 5.19 24.30
CA GLY A 283 -2.68 5.51 22.94
C GLY A 283 -3.16 4.54 21.85
N LEU A 284 -3.77 3.41 22.21
CA LEU A 284 -4.28 2.42 21.26
C LEU A 284 -5.78 2.58 20.98
N ILE A 285 -6.47 3.29 21.88
CA ILE A 285 -7.87 3.64 21.75
C ILE A 285 -7.95 5.16 21.86
N SER A 286 -8.59 5.78 20.88
CA SER A 286 -8.70 7.24 20.81
C SER A 286 -10.09 7.64 20.36
N SER A 287 -10.50 8.87 20.69
CA SER A 287 -11.76 9.44 20.22
C SER A 287 -11.53 10.37 19.04
N LEU A 288 -12.45 10.40 18.09
CA LEU A 288 -12.46 11.42 17.03
C LEU A 288 -12.69 12.82 17.62
N CYS A 289 -11.94 13.81 17.14
CA CYS A 289 -12.19 15.21 17.48
C CYS A 289 -13.58 15.68 17.03
N VAL A 290 -14.04 16.82 17.57
CA VAL A 290 -15.39 17.36 17.37
C VAL A 290 -15.73 17.55 15.88
N HIS A 291 -14.85 18.21 15.14
CA HIS A 291 -15.08 18.54 13.73
C HIS A 291 -14.42 17.57 12.75
N ALA A 292 -13.73 16.54 13.24
CA ALA A 292 -13.08 15.55 12.40
C ALA A 292 -14.11 14.75 11.58
N LYS A 293 -13.78 14.54 10.31
CA LYS A 293 -14.54 13.70 9.38
C LYS A 293 -13.63 12.62 8.80
N ILE A 294 -14.24 11.53 8.34
CA ILE A 294 -13.55 10.48 7.62
C ILE A 294 -13.95 10.61 6.15
N ASN A 295 -12.97 10.68 5.26
CA ASN A 295 -13.24 10.76 3.82
C ASN A 295 -13.54 9.38 3.22
N ASN A 296 -13.86 9.34 1.93
CA ASN A 296 -14.24 8.10 1.24
C ASN A 296 -13.11 7.04 1.21
N LEU A 297 -11.85 7.46 1.35
CA LEU A 297 -10.68 6.58 1.40
C LEU A 297 -10.32 6.13 2.83
N GLY A 298 -11.04 6.62 3.84
CA GLY A 298 -10.81 6.28 5.25
C GLY A 298 -9.77 7.13 5.96
N PHE A 299 -9.29 8.24 5.37
CA PHE A 299 -8.40 9.18 6.04
C PHE A 299 -9.21 10.19 6.87
N ILE A 300 -8.63 10.62 7.99
CA ILE A 300 -9.25 11.60 8.88
C ILE A 300 -8.88 13.01 8.42
N GLU A 301 -9.89 13.83 8.26
CA GLU A 301 -9.79 15.22 7.82
C GLU A 301 -10.32 16.16 8.88
N THR A 302 -9.78 17.37 8.91
CA THR A 302 -10.21 18.41 9.83
C THR A 302 -10.44 19.72 9.06
N PRO A 303 -11.45 20.54 9.44
CA PRO A 303 -11.79 21.73 8.70
C PRO A 303 -10.89 22.91 9.05
N TYR A 304 -10.56 23.70 8.03
CA TYR A 304 -9.81 24.95 8.12
C TYR A 304 -10.51 26.06 7.33
N LYS A 305 -10.21 27.31 7.69
CA LYS A 305 -10.53 28.47 6.85
C LYS A 305 -9.35 28.79 5.94
N ARG A 306 -9.64 29.24 4.73
CA ARG A 306 -8.61 29.65 3.78
C ARG A 306 -8.08 31.05 4.13
N VAL A 307 -6.77 31.22 3.96
CA VAL A 307 -6.08 32.51 4.01
C VAL A 307 -5.47 32.75 2.63
N GLU A 308 -5.77 33.90 2.04
CA GLU A 308 -5.23 34.34 0.75
C GLU A 308 -4.60 35.74 0.96
N ASP A 309 -3.35 35.92 0.52
CA ASP A 309 -2.58 37.18 0.66
C ASP A 309 -2.63 37.80 2.06
N GLY A 310 -2.47 36.96 3.10
CA GLY A 310 -2.48 37.37 4.51
C GLY A 310 -3.85 37.74 5.08
N LYS A 311 -4.93 37.43 4.36
CA LYS A 311 -6.31 37.70 4.80
C LYS A 311 -7.14 36.43 4.88
N VAL A 312 -7.83 36.26 6.00
CA VAL A 312 -8.80 35.20 6.20
C VAL A 312 -10.00 35.46 5.28
N VAL A 313 -10.33 34.49 4.42
CA VAL A 313 -11.48 34.62 3.53
C VAL A 313 -12.75 34.30 4.32
N VAL A 314 -13.34 35.31 4.97
CA VAL A 314 -14.44 35.17 5.95
C VAL A 314 -15.67 34.48 5.35
N ASP A 315 -16.02 34.83 4.11
CA ASP A 315 -17.21 34.35 3.39
C ASP A 315 -17.00 33.00 2.68
N SER A 316 -15.84 32.36 2.84
CA SER A 316 -15.56 31.06 2.21
C SER A 316 -16.05 29.87 3.04
N ASP A 317 -16.44 28.81 2.34
CA ASP A 317 -16.70 27.52 2.97
C ASP A 317 -15.42 26.96 3.61
N VAL A 318 -15.60 26.23 4.70
CA VAL A 318 -14.48 25.52 5.34
C VAL A 318 -13.93 24.43 4.42
N ILE A 319 -12.62 24.34 4.32
CA ILE A 319 -11.92 23.30 3.57
C ILE A 319 -11.53 22.17 4.52
N TYR A 320 -11.80 20.92 4.15
CA TYR A 320 -11.33 19.77 4.90
C TYR A 320 -9.97 19.34 4.36
N LEU A 321 -8.99 19.23 5.26
CA LEU A 321 -7.64 18.78 4.89
C LEU A 321 -7.34 17.44 5.58
N SER A 322 -6.87 16.46 4.81
CA SER A 322 -6.25 15.26 5.36
C SER A 322 -4.88 15.61 5.97
N ALA A 323 -4.28 14.69 6.73
CA ALA A 323 -2.95 14.93 7.30
C ALA A 323 -1.92 15.23 6.20
N GLU A 324 -1.96 14.47 5.10
CA GLU A 324 -1.06 14.66 3.96
C GLU A 324 -1.30 15.99 3.22
N ASP A 325 -2.54 16.48 3.18
CA ASP A 325 -2.84 17.77 2.55
C ASP A 325 -2.50 18.96 3.46
N GLU A 326 -2.34 18.73 4.76
CA GLU A 326 -1.91 19.73 5.73
C GLU A 326 -0.39 19.92 5.72
N ASP A 327 0.37 18.87 5.38
CA ASP A 327 1.83 18.93 5.26
C ASP A 327 2.25 20.00 4.25
N GLY A 328 3.34 20.71 4.56
CA GLY A 328 3.81 21.86 3.79
C GLY A 328 2.93 23.12 3.86
N LYS A 329 1.82 23.13 4.63
CA LYS A 329 1.02 24.34 4.87
C LYS A 329 1.27 24.93 6.26
N THR A 330 1.25 26.25 6.34
CA THR A 330 1.31 26.97 7.62
C THR A 330 -0.09 27.28 8.12
N ILE A 331 -0.42 26.81 9.32
CA ILE A 331 -1.77 26.89 9.89
C ILE A 331 -1.78 27.84 11.09
N ALA A 332 -2.53 28.94 11.01
CA ALA A 332 -2.72 29.86 12.13
C ALA A 332 -3.57 29.24 13.25
N GLN A 333 -3.37 29.71 14.48
CA GLN A 333 -4.16 29.31 15.64
C GLN A 333 -5.64 29.79 15.54
N ALA A 334 -6.57 29.01 16.09
CA ALA A 334 -8.00 29.32 16.03
C ALA A 334 -8.42 30.60 16.79
N ASN A 335 -7.63 31.03 17.77
CA ASN A 335 -7.84 32.24 18.57
C ASN A 335 -7.07 33.46 18.02
N ALA A 336 -6.51 33.38 16.81
CA ALA A 336 -5.94 34.55 16.15
C ALA A 336 -7.08 35.52 15.77
N GLU A 337 -6.99 36.75 16.27
CA GLU A 337 -8.02 37.76 16.02
C GLU A 337 -7.85 38.38 14.64
N TYR A 338 -8.95 38.49 13.90
CA TYR A 338 -9.03 39.16 12.60
C TYR A 338 -10.26 40.06 12.52
N ASP A 339 -10.18 41.11 11.71
CA ASP A 339 -11.29 42.04 11.48
C ASP A 339 -12.38 41.46 10.55
N ASP A 340 -13.51 42.14 10.40
CA ASP A 340 -14.60 41.72 9.49
C ASP A 340 -14.16 41.62 8.01
N LYS A 341 -13.00 42.19 7.66
CA LYS A 341 -12.41 42.13 6.32
C LYS A 341 -11.36 41.02 6.19
N GLY A 342 -11.14 40.23 7.24
CA GLY A 342 -10.20 39.11 7.26
C GLY A 342 -8.75 39.46 7.61
N ASN A 343 -8.41 40.72 7.90
CA ASN A 343 -7.05 41.10 8.26
C ASN A 343 -6.76 40.72 9.70
N PHE A 344 -5.62 40.09 9.96
CA PHE A 344 -5.18 39.82 11.33
C PHE A 344 -4.88 41.13 12.07
N ILE A 345 -5.37 41.23 13.31
CA ILE A 345 -5.19 42.44 14.14
C ILE A 345 -3.72 42.58 14.57
N THR A 346 -3.07 41.45 14.86
CA THR A 346 -1.67 41.40 15.29
C THR A 346 -0.74 41.28 14.08
N PRO A 347 0.39 42.01 14.06
CA PRO A 347 1.35 41.97 12.94
C PRO A 347 2.11 40.64 12.82
N ARG A 348 2.11 39.84 13.89
CA ARG A 348 2.70 38.49 13.89
C ARG A 348 1.75 37.51 14.55
N VAL A 349 1.54 36.37 13.91
CA VAL A 349 0.61 35.34 14.32
C VAL A 349 1.39 34.07 14.64
N LYS A 350 1.03 33.41 15.75
CA LYS A 350 1.55 32.07 16.05
C LYS A 350 0.89 31.09 15.10
N ALA A 351 1.71 30.33 14.40
CA ALA A 351 1.26 29.31 13.47
C ALA A 351 1.89 27.97 13.81
N ARG A 352 1.35 26.92 13.20
CA ARG A 352 1.92 25.58 13.17
C ARG A 352 2.38 25.28 11.75
N TYR A 353 3.59 24.76 11.63
CA TYR A 353 4.12 24.18 10.41
C TYR A 353 4.61 22.78 10.77
N GLU A 354 3.82 21.77 10.39
CA GLU A 354 4.06 20.37 10.78
C GLU A 354 4.18 20.21 12.31
N GLY A 355 5.36 19.82 12.80
CA GLY A 355 5.69 19.70 14.22
C GLY A 355 6.23 20.99 14.88
N ASP A 356 6.46 22.05 14.12
CA ASP A 356 7.06 23.30 14.60
C ASP A 356 6.02 24.41 14.80
N PHE A 357 6.34 25.38 15.66
CA PHE A 357 5.43 26.44 16.10
C PHE A 357 5.99 27.85 15.84
N PRO A 358 6.19 28.23 14.57
CA PRO A 358 6.79 29.50 14.21
C PRO A 358 5.86 30.70 14.49
N ILE A 359 6.47 31.87 14.64
CA ILE A 359 5.79 33.16 14.72
C ILE A 359 6.04 33.91 13.42
N ILE A 360 5.04 33.96 12.54
CA ILE A 360 5.15 34.51 11.19
C ILE A 360 4.31 35.77 11.03
N GLU A 361 4.60 36.51 9.95
CA GLU A 361 3.71 37.59 9.49
C GLU A 361 2.54 36.97 8.70
N PRO A 362 1.35 37.61 8.71
CA PRO A 362 0.13 37.14 8.05
C PRO A 362 0.28 36.73 6.58
#